data_AF-A0A8W7GZC5-F1
#
_entry.id   AF-A0A8W7GZC5-F1
#
_cell.length_a   1.000
_cell.length_b   1.000
_cell.length_c   1.000
_cell.angle_alpha   90.00
_cell.angle_beta   90.00
_cell.angle_gamma   90.00
#
_symmetry.space_group_name_H-M   'P 1'
#
loop_
_entity.id
_entity.type
_entity.pdbx_description
1 polymer ?
#
loop_
_entity_poly.entity_id
_entity_poly.type
_entity_poly.pdbx_seq_one_letter_code
_entity_poly.pdbx_strand_id
1 'polypeptide(L)'
;MKPFAFGVLIAATLCVANVFAADEAPKDTDEDTVKIYKRLIPADVLRDFPGMCFASTRCATIEPGKSWDLAPFCGRSTCVVSETNPSQLLELVEDCGPLPLANDKCKLDTDKTNKTAPFPYCCPKFTCEPGVKLEYPDVKGPEAAPEDDKKN
;
A
#
# COMPACT_ATOMS: atom_id res chain seq x y z
N MET A 1 -14.76 -7.29 65.61
CA MET A 1 -15.10 -5.85 65.62
C MET A 1 -13.90 -5.09 65.07
N LYS A 2 -14.14 -4.17 64.13
CA LYS A 2 -13.21 -3.33 63.31
C LYS A 2 -12.40 -2.34 64.18
N PRO A 3 -11.28 -1.69 63.72
CA PRO A 3 -11.12 -0.96 62.44
C PRO A 3 -9.75 -1.14 61.71
N PHE A 4 -9.65 -1.09 60.37
CA PHE A 4 -9.70 0.04 59.42
C PHE A 4 -8.64 1.14 59.59
N ALA A 5 -7.59 1.10 58.76
CA ALA A 5 -6.78 2.24 58.25
C ALA A 5 -5.93 1.71 57.07
N PHE A 6 -6.35 1.88 55.81
CA PHE A 6 -6.05 2.99 54.89
C PHE A 6 -4.57 3.40 54.80
N GLY A 7 -3.97 3.18 53.62
CA GLY A 7 -3.09 4.18 53.01
C GLY A 7 -1.75 3.69 52.46
N VAL A 8 -1.47 4.14 51.23
CA VAL A 8 -0.16 4.34 50.59
C VAL A 8 0.42 3.19 49.76
N LEU A 9 -0.18 3.02 48.58
CA LEU A 9 0.44 3.06 47.25
C LEU A 9 1.92 3.48 47.19
N ILE A 10 2.86 2.60 46.80
CA ILE A 10 4.01 2.93 45.93
C ILE A 10 4.35 1.71 45.06
N ALA A 11 4.18 1.90 43.74
CA ALA A 11 4.58 1.00 42.68
C ALA A 11 6.11 0.96 42.54
N ALA A 12 6.66 -0.24 42.33
CA ALA A 12 8.05 -0.42 41.91
C ALA A 12 8.14 -1.62 40.95
N THR A 13 7.42 -1.55 39.84
CA THR A 13 7.64 -2.41 38.68
C THR A 13 8.84 -1.85 37.91
N LEU A 14 10.02 -2.43 38.14
CA LEU A 14 11.23 -2.18 37.37
C LEU A 14 11.03 -2.68 35.93
N CYS A 15 10.71 -1.75 35.02
CA CYS A 15 10.76 -1.97 33.58
C CYS A 15 12.23 -2.14 33.16
N VAL A 16 12.57 -3.34 32.70
CA VAL A 16 13.84 -3.63 32.02
C VAL A 16 13.78 -3.00 30.62
N ALA A 17 14.41 -1.86 30.44
CA ALA A 17 14.59 -1.24 29.13
C ALA A 17 15.82 -1.87 28.44
N ASN A 18 15.60 -2.96 27.71
CA ASN A 18 16.49 -3.42 26.64
C ASN A 18 15.79 -3.18 25.31
N VAL A 19 16.08 -2.06 24.64
CA VAL A 19 15.88 -1.95 23.19
C VAL A 19 17.07 -1.19 22.61
N PHE A 20 18.04 -1.96 22.14
CA PHE A 20 18.85 -1.57 21.00
C PHE A 20 17.97 -1.65 19.75
N ALA A 21 17.88 -0.55 19.01
CA ALA A 21 17.64 -0.57 17.58
C ALA A 21 18.16 0.75 17.02
N ALA A 22 19.44 0.74 16.67
CA ALA A 22 19.97 1.69 15.71
C ALA A 22 19.19 1.46 14.41
N ASP A 23 18.62 2.53 13.86
CA ASP A 23 18.14 2.60 12.48
C ASP A 23 19.34 2.37 11.55
N GLU A 24 19.67 1.11 11.32
CA GLU A 24 20.45 0.72 10.16
C GLU A 24 19.49 0.79 8.97
N ALA A 25 19.61 1.85 8.19
CA ALA A 25 19.03 1.95 6.85
C ALA A 25 19.29 0.61 6.13
N PRO A 26 18.25 -0.08 5.61
CA PRO A 26 18.48 -1.32 4.88
C PRO A 26 19.36 -1.00 3.67
N LYS A 27 20.57 -1.57 3.68
CA LYS A 27 21.44 -1.67 2.52
C LYS A 27 20.69 -2.40 1.43
N ASP A 28 20.73 -1.84 0.23
CA ASP A 28 20.33 -2.48 -1.01
C ASP A 28 20.85 -3.93 -1.08
N THR A 29 19.93 -4.86 -0.90
CA THR A 29 20.07 -6.23 -1.42
C THR A 29 19.15 -6.31 -2.63
N ASP A 30 19.70 -5.98 -3.79
CA ASP A 30 19.20 -6.40 -5.08
C ASP A 30 19.07 -7.94 -5.06
N GLU A 31 17.83 -8.42 -4.90
CA GLU A 31 17.20 -9.62 -5.47
C GLU A 31 15.90 -9.88 -4.67
N ASP A 32 14.74 -9.74 -5.32
CA ASP A 32 13.36 -10.04 -4.85
C ASP A 32 12.49 -8.97 -4.13
N THR A 33 12.86 -7.69 -4.04
CA THR A 33 11.87 -6.66 -3.63
C THR A 33 10.98 -6.25 -4.81
N VAL A 34 9.74 -6.76 -4.84
CA VAL A 34 8.73 -6.39 -5.85
C VAL A 34 8.40 -4.90 -5.73
N LYS A 35 8.65 -4.13 -6.79
CA LYS A 35 8.32 -2.70 -6.84
C LYS A 35 6.80 -2.49 -6.86
N ILE A 36 6.29 -1.77 -5.86
CA ILE A 36 4.87 -1.44 -5.74
C ILE A 36 4.62 0.00 -6.17
N TYR A 37 3.62 0.18 -7.01
CA TYR A 37 3.16 1.48 -7.46
C TYR A 37 1.94 1.88 -6.66
N LYS A 38 1.90 3.15 -6.25
CA LYS A 38 0.80 3.72 -5.48
C LYS A 38 0.19 4.88 -6.24
N ARG A 39 -1.13 4.97 -6.25
CA ARG A 39 -1.86 6.11 -6.81
C ARG A 39 -3.16 6.32 -6.08
N LEU A 40 -3.54 7.58 -5.90
CA LEU A 40 -4.85 7.96 -5.43
C LEU A 40 -5.75 8.22 -6.64
N ILE A 41 -6.93 7.60 -6.64
CA ILE A 41 -7.99 7.91 -7.59
C ILE A 41 -9.24 8.34 -6.83
N PRO A 42 -10.15 9.12 -7.44
CA PRO A 42 -11.48 9.34 -6.86
C PRO A 42 -12.15 7.99 -6.61
N ALA A 43 -12.67 7.77 -5.40
CA ALA A 43 -13.41 6.56 -5.11
C ALA A 43 -14.76 6.60 -5.82
N ASP A 44 -15.19 5.45 -6.35
CA ASP A 44 -16.59 5.27 -6.70
C ASP A 44 -17.43 5.29 -5.41
N VAL A 45 -18.52 6.04 -5.40
CA VAL A 45 -19.42 6.14 -4.25
C VAL A 45 -20.84 5.92 -4.74
N LEU A 46 -21.56 5.00 -4.09
CA LEU A 46 -22.96 4.75 -4.41
C LEU A 46 -23.83 5.81 -3.74
N ARG A 47 -24.87 6.27 -4.44
CA ARG A 47 -25.82 7.26 -3.94
C ARG A 47 -26.41 6.90 -2.57
N ASP A 48 -26.70 5.61 -2.36
CA ASP A 48 -27.33 5.13 -1.14
C ASP A 48 -26.31 4.97 0.02
N PHE A 49 -25.02 5.08 -0.27
CA PHE A 49 -23.91 4.91 0.68
C PHE A 49 -22.83 5.98 0.51
N PRO A 50 -23.14 7.27 0.73
CA PRO A 50 -22.26 8.40 0.39
C PRO A 50 -20.94 8.46 1.19
N GLY A 51 -20.86 7.72 2.31
CA GLY A 51 -19.68 7.67 3.19
C GLY A 51 -18.81 6.42 3.02
N MET A 52 -19.05 5.62 1.98
CA MET A 52 -18.30 4.38 1.72
C MET A 52 -17.79 4.35 0.27
N CYS A 53 -16.58 3.83 0.09
CA CYS A 53 -16.07 3.53 -1.25
C CYS A 53 -16.79 2.30 -1.81
N PHE A 54 -16.98 2.25 -3.12
CA PHE A 54 -17.54 1.10 -3.81
C PHE A 54 -16.43 0.31 -4.51
N ALA A 55 -16.19 -0.92 -4.03
CA ALA A 55 -15.24 -1.84 -4.63
C ALA A 55 -15.90 -2.60 -5.78
N SER A 56 -15.70 -2.13 -7.02
CA SER A 56 -16.28 -2.74 -8.22
C SER A 56 -15.89 -4.20 -8.42
N THR A 57 -14.63 -4.57 -8.11
CA THR A 57 -14.14 -5.96 -8.19
C THR A 57 -14.80 -6.92 -7.21
N ARG A 58 -15.43 -6.40 -6.15
CA ARG A 58 -16.14 -7.19 -5.13
C ARG A 58 -17.65 -6.96 -5.12
N CYS A 59 -18.15 -6.03 -5.93
CA CYS A 59 -19.54 -5.56 -5.89
C CYS A 59 -20.01 -5.22 -4.46
N ALA A 60 -19.17 -4.53 -3.68
CA ALA A 60 -19.42 -4.25 -2.27
C ALA A 60 -18.98 -2.85 -1.85
N THR A 61 -19.63 -2.28 -0.84
CA THR A 61 -19.20 -1.02 -0.21
C THR A 61 -18.18 -1.28 0.89
N ILE A 62 -17.18 -0.43 1.00
CA ILE A 62 -16.04 -0.54 1.90
C ILE A 62 -15.91 0.75 2.72
N GLU A 63 -15.81 0.61 4.03
CA GLU A 63 -15.63 1.73 4.96
C GLU A 63 -14.25 2.39 4.80
N PRO A 64 -14.12 3.70 5.08
CA PRO A 64 -12.83 4.36 5.15
C PRO A 64 -11.84 3.65 6.08
N GLY A 65 -10.58 3.56 5.66
CA GLY A 65 -9.50 2.85 6.34
C GLY A 65 -9.47 1.33 6.08
N LYS A 66 -10.42 0.76 5.34
CA LYS A 66 -10.43 -0.66 4.99
C LYS A 66 -9.85 -0.89 3.59
N SER A 67 -9.17 -2.02 3.45
CA SER A 67 -8.56 -2.46 2.19
C SER A 67 -9.24 -3.69 1.61
N TRP A 68 -9.13 -3.86 0.31
CA TRP A 68 -9.61 -5.04 -0.42
C TRP A 68 -8.66 -5.41 -1.56
N ASP A 69 -8.62 -6.70 -1.89
CA ASP A 69 -7.87 -7.19 -3.04
C ASP A 69 -8.60 -6.87 -4.36
N LEU A 70 -7.83 -6.52 -5.38
CA LEU A 70 -8.31 -6.18 -6.71
C LEU A 70 -8.49 -7.38 -7.66
N ALA A 71 -8.43 -8.61 -7.12
CA ALA A 71 -8.59 -9.84 -7.90
C ALA A 71 -9.82 -9.74 -8.84
N PRO A 72 -9.67 -10.06 -10.15
CA PRO A 72 -8.58 -10.83 -10.76
C PRO A 72 -7.32 -10.02 -11.13
N PHE A 73 -7.28 -8.72 -10.86
CA PHE A 73 -6.07 -7.91 -11.03
C PHE A 73 -5.12 -8.09 -9.84
N CYS A 74 -3.81 -8.00 -10.11
CA CYS A 74 -2.81 -8.07 -9.03
C CYS A 74 -2.62 -6.69 -8.40
N GLY A 75 -3.34 -6.45 -7.32
CA GLY A 75 -3.28 -5.21 -6.57
C GLY A 75 -4.17 -5.23 -5.34
N ARG A 76 -4.06 -4.17 -4.55
CA ARG A 76 -4.89 -3.90 -3.39
C ARG A 76 -5.36 -2.46 -3.45
N SER A 77 -6.59 -2.24 -3.03
CA SER A 77 -7.14 -0.90 -2.85
C SER A 77 -7.47 -0.64 -1.40
N THR A 78 -7.42 0.62 -1.00
CA THR A 78 -7.82 1.09 0.34
C THR A 78 -8.73 2.31 0.20
N CYS A 79 -9.85 2.29 0.91
CA CYS A 79 -10.75 3.44 0.97
C CYS A 79 -10.13 4.48 1.91
N VAL A 80 -9.88 5.69 1.43
CA VAL A 80 -9.27 6.75 2.23
C VAL A 80 -10.08 8.04 2.09
N VAL A 81 -10.03 8.89 3.11
CA VAL A 81 -10.61 10.24 3.05
C VAL A 81 -9.56 11.18 2.47
N SER A 82 -9.95 12.07 1.56
CA SER A 82 -9.04 13.07 1.03
C SER A 82 -8.57 14.02 2.14
N GLU A 83 -7.25 14.26 2.19
CA GLU A 83 -6.64 15.20 3.12
C GLU A 83 -7.04 16.65 2.79
N THR A 84 -7.19 16.97 1.50
CA THR A 84 -7.56 18.31 1.02
C THR A 84 -9.05 18.59 1.14
N ASN A 85 -9.89 17.56 0.96
CA ASN A 85 -11.35 17.68 1.05
C ASN A 85 -11.96 16.52 1.85
N PRO A 86 -12.24 16.68 3.16
CA PRO A 86 -12.76 15.62 4.00
C PRO A 86 -14.12 15.04 3.57
N SER A 87 -14.86 15.73 2.69
CA SER A 87 -16.12 15.23 2.13
C SER A 87 -15.93 14.28 0.93
N GLN A 88 -14.70 14.19 0.40
CA GLN A 88 -14.35 13.35 -0.73
C GLN A 88 -13.65 12.08 -0.28
N LEU A 89 -14.10 10.95 -0.82
CA LEU A 89 -13.42 9.66 -0.69
C LEU A 89 -12.50 9.43 -1.88
N LEU A 90 -11.34 8.85 -1.59
CA LEU A 90 -10.35 8.41 -2.56
C LEU A 90 -10.11 6.92 -2.39
N GLU A 91 -9.65 6.28 -3.44
CA GLU A 91 -9.16 4.92 -3.43
C GLU A 91 -7.65 4.97 -3.61
N LEU A 92 -6.90 4.56 -2.58
CA LEU A 92 -5.47 4.32 -2.67
C LEU A 92 -5.26 2.95 -3.32
N VAL A 93 -4.87 2.96 -4.58
CA VAL A 93 -4.55 1.77 -5.36
C VAL A 93 -3.06 1.48 -5.26
N GLU A 94 -2.74 0.27 -4.79
CA GLU A 94 -1.41 -0.31 -4.78
C GLU A 94 -1.37 -1.48 -5.78
N ASP A 95 -0.60 -1.36 -6.85
CA ASP A 95 -0.52 -2.36 -7.92
C ASP A 95 0.93 -2.57 -8.39
N CYS A 96 1.11 -3.46 -9.37
CA CYS A 96 2.42 -3.78 -9.94
C CYS A 96 2.98 -2.71 -10.88
N GLY A 97 2.23 -1.63 -11.13
CA GLY A 97 2.60 -0.58 -12.06
C GLY A 97 2.35 -0.89 -13.54
N PRO A 98 2.81 0.00 -14.43
CA PRO A 98 2.67 -0.20 -15.87
C PRO A 98 3.40 -1.46 -16.32
N LEU A 99 2.81 -2.19 -17.25
CA LEU A 99 3.51 -3.27 -17.92
C LEU A 99 4.60 -2.70 -18.84
N PRO A 100 5.74 -3.40 -18.97
CA PRO A 100 6.79 -2.95 -19.89
C PRO A 100 6.31 -3.00 -21.34
N LEU A 101 6.94 -2.19 -22.19
CA LEU A 101 6.75 -2.22 -23.63
C LEU A 101 7.16 -3.58 -24.18
N ALA A 102 6.28 -4.17 -24.98
CA ALA A 102 6.51 -5.47 -25.58
C ALA A 102 7.78 -5.45 -26.45
N ASN A 103 8.68 -6.39 -26.21
CA ASN A 103 9.88 -6.60 -27.01
C ASN A 103 10.21 -8.10 -27.08
N ASP A 104 10.93 -8.53 -28.12
CA ASP A 104 11.19 -9.96 -28.35
C ASP A 104 12.25 -10.55 -27.40
N LYS A 105 12.99 -9.69 -26.70
CA LYS A 105 14.16 -10.04 -25.88
C LYS A 105 13.85 -10.21 -24.39
N CYS A 106 12.64 -9.84 -23.97
CA CYS A 106 12.16 -9.96 -22.60
C CYS A 106 10.80 -10.63 -22.60
N LYS A 107 10.66 -11.71 -21.82
CA LYS A 107 9.41 -12.48 -21.75
C LYS A 107 8.94 -12.57 -20.31
N LEU A 108 7.62 -12.63 -20.14
CA LEU A 108 7.02 -12.97 -18.85
C LEU A 108 7.51 -14.36 -18.44
N ASP A 109 8.14 -14.44 -17.29
CA ASP A 109 8.62 -15.68 -16.70
C ASP A 109 7.43 -16.36 -16.01
N THR A 110 6.80 -17.32 -16.70
CA THR A 110 5.62 -18.02 -16.21
C THR A 110 5.94 -18.95 -15.04
N ASP A 111 7.18 -19.40 -14.92
CA ASP A 111 7.60 -20.30 -13.84
C ASP A 111 7.82 -19.49 -12.55
N LYS A 112 8.28 -18.25 -12.67
CA LYS A 112 8.47 -17.33 -11.53
C LYS A 112 7.24 -16.47 -11.22
N THR A 113 6.27 -16.36 -12.12
CA THR A 113 5.07 -15.53 -11.94
C THR A 113 3.88 -16.37 -11.50
N ASN A 114 3.48 -16.26 -10.23
CA ASN A 114 2.26 -16.89 -9.73
C ASN A 114 1.08 -15.89 -9.73
N LYS A 115 0.33 -15.82 -10.82
CA LYS A 115 -0.81 -14.88 -10.98
C LYS A 115 -1.93 -15.06 -9.97
N THR A 116 -2.01 -16.23 -9.31
CA THR A 116 -3.05 -16.52 -8.29
C THR A 116 -2.60 -16.22 -6.87
N ALA A 117 -1.34 -15.84 -6.67
CA ALA A 117 -0.84 -15.47 -5.35
C ALA A 117 -1.50 -14.18 -4.84
N PRO A 118 -1.58 -13.96 -3.52
CA PRO A 118 -1.97 -12.68 -2.98
C PRO A 118 -1.00 -11.57 -3.40
N PHE A 119 -1.52 -10.37 -3.63
CA PHE A 119 -0.69 -9.18 -3.82
C PHE A 119 0.23 -8.98 -2.59
N PRO A 120 1.53 -8.67 -2.77
CA PRO A 120 2.22 -8.31 -4.02
C PRO A 120 2.82 -9.46 -4.83
N TYR A 121 2.68 -10.71 -4.39
CA TYR A 121 3.38 -11.85 -4.97
C TYR A 121 2.82 -12.33 -6.31
N CYS A 122 1.66 -11.80 -6.73
CA CYS A 122 1.11 -12.02 -8.07
C CYS A 122 1.71 -11.13 -9.16
N CYS A 123 2.62 -10.20 -8.82
CA CYS A 123 3.17 -9.28 -9.79
C CYS A 123 4.01 -10.01 -10.85
N PRO A 124 3.94 -9.56 -12.12
CA PRO A 124 4.64 -10.21 -13.22
C PRO A 124 6.15 -10.09 -13.07
N LYS A 125 6.85 -11.23 -13.17
CA LYS A 125 8.31 -11.28 -13.24
C LYS A 125 8.71 -11.53 -14.69
N PHE A 126 9.66 -10.74 -15.21
CA PHE A 126 10.13 -10.84 -16.58
C PHE A 126 11.58 -11.30 -16.60
N THR A 127 11.91 -12.17 -17.55
CA THR A 127 13.29 -12.63 -17.81
C THR A 127 13.71 -12.11 -19.18
N CYS A 128 14.86 -11.43 -19.23
CA CYS A 128 15.42 -10.81 -20.43
C CYS A 128 16.74 -11.45 -20.85
N GLU A 129 17.09 -11.33 -22.13
CA GLU A 129 18.43 -11.64 -22.62
C GLU A 129 19.51 -10.77 -21.92
N PRO A 130 20.75 -11.27 -21.80
CA PRO A 130 21.83 -10.53 -21.13
C PRO A 130 22.03 -9.12 -21.71
N GLY A 131 22.03 -8.12 -20.83
CA GLY A 131 22.23 -6.71 -21.20
C GLY A 131 20.99 -5.97 -21.71
N VAL A 132 19.84 -6.64 -21.80
CA VAL A 132 18.57 -6.02 -22.19
C VAL A 132 17.82 -5.55 -20.94
N LYS A 133 17.34 -4.30 -20.96
CA LYS A 133 16.51 -3.73 -19.91
C LYS A 133 15.08 -3.55 -20.42
N LEU A 134 14.10 -3.73 -19.53
CA LEU A 134 12.70 -3.43 -19.82
C LEU A 134 12.51 -1.92 -19.94
N GLU A 135 11.89 -1.50 -21.03
CA GLU A 135 11.39 -0.14 -21.19
C GLU A 135 9.93 -0.10 -20.77
N TYR A 136 9.53 0.96 -20.08
CA TYR A 136 8.15 1.15 -19.62
C TYR A 136 7.53 2.36 -20.34
N PRO A 137 6.22 2.34 -20.61
CA PRO A 137 5.52 3.53 -21.11
C PRO A 137 5.77 4.74 -20.21
N ASP A 138 5.91 5.92 -20.81
CA ASP A 138 5.91 7.18 -20.07
C ASP A 138 4.51 7.45 -19.55
N VAL A 139 4.26 7.04 -18.30
CA VAL A 139 3.02 7.33 -17.61
C VAL A 139 3.23 8.66 -16.89
N LYS A 140 2.60 9.73 -17.38
CA LYS A 140 2.41 10.93 -16.58
C LYS A 140 1.56 10.52 -15.36
N GLY A 141 2.22 10.28 -14.23
CA GLY A 141 1.53 9.92 -12.99
C GLY A 141 0.53 11.02 -12.61
N PRO A 142 -0.51 10.71 -11.82
CA PRO A 142 -1.19 11.77 -11.10
C PRO A 142 -0.12 12.48 -10.26
N GLU A 143 0.03 13.80 -10.46
CA GLU A 143 0.91 14.66 -9.68
C GLU A 143 0.85 14.23 -8.21
N ALA A 144 2.01 13.95 -7.61
CA ALA A 144 2.10 13.95 -6.16
C ALA A 144 1.46 15.27 -5.69
N ALA A 145 0.53 15.18 -4.74
CA ALA A 145 -0.17 16.36 -4.23
C ALA A 145 0.83 17.49 -4.01
N PRO A 146 0.56 18.71 -4.51
CA PRO A 146 1.51 19.81 -4.40
C PRO A 146 1.87 20.01 -2.93
N GLU A 147 3.16 19.92 -2.65
CA GLU A 147 3.73 20.27 -1.36
C GLU A 147 3.45 21.77 -1.18
N ASP A 148 2.62 22.14 -0.20
CA ASP A 148 2.30 23.53 0.11
C ASP A 148 3.60 24.34 0.27
N ASP A 149 3.88 25.20 -0.71
CA ASP A 149 4.89 26.23 -0.64
C ASP A 149 4.62 27.11 0.59
N LYS A 150 5.37 26.86 1.67
CA LYS A 150 5.53 27.81 2.77
C LYS A 150 6.15 29.11 2.21
N LYS A 151 5.29 30.05 1.84
CA LYS A 151 5.67 31.46 1.73
C LYS A 151 5.15 32.22 2.94
N ASN A 152 6.02 32.36 3.93
CA ASN A 152 6.02 33.53 4.82
C ASN A 152 6.61 34.73 4.07
#